data_AF-A0A953IP73-F1
#
_entry.id   AF-A0A953IP73-F1
#
_cell.length_a   1.000
_cell.length_b   1.000
_cell.length_c   1.000
_cell.angle_alpha   90.00
_cell.angle_beta   90.00
_cell.angle_gamma   90.00
#
_symmetry.space_group_name_H-M   'P 1'
#
loop_
_entity.id
_entity.type
_entity.pdbx_description
1 polymer ?
#
loop_
_entity_poly.entity_id
_entity_poly.type
_entity_poly.pdbx_seq_one_letter_code
_entity_poly.pdbx_strand_id
1 'polypeptide(L)'
;MTLISISEDYQQYLFEYRFGDSVWGIQIAAKDADEARERLKAISWAQYKGEIVATIPVPGAGLLKRITALLSILSRDVDHSADRG
;
A
#
# COMPACT_ATOMS: atom_id res chain seq x y z
N MET A 1 13.50 -20.18 11.57
CA MET A 1 12.77 -20.05 10.29
C MET A 1 12.14 -18.66 10.28
N THR A 2 12.75 -17.70 9.59
CA THR A 2 12.46 -16.26 9.75
C THR A 2 11.53 -15.78 8.63
N LEU A 3 10.36 -15.25 8.96
CA LEU A 3 9.51 -14.54 8.00
C LEU A 3 9.82 -13.04 8.07
N ILE A 4 10.47 -12.57 7.00
CA ILE A 4 10.73 -11.16 6.73
C ILE A 4 9.37 -10.52 6.42
N SER A 5 8.97 -9.49 7.17
CA SER A 5 7.82 -8.66 6.80
C SER A 5 8.21 -7.86 5.57
N ILE A 6 7.80 -8.35 4.40
CA ILE A 6 7.95 -7.65 3.14
C ILE A 6 6.92 -6.52 3.17
N SER A 7 7.34 -5.29 3.44
CA SER A 7 6.56 -4.13 3.03
C SER A 7 6.50 -4.18 1.51
N GLU A 8 5.37 -4.59 0.96
CA GLU A 8 5.18 -4.59 -0.49
C GLU A 8 5.22 -3.14 -0.97
N ASP A 9 6.32 -2.73 -1.57
CA ASP A 9 6.45 -1.41 -2.18
C ASP A 9 5.59 -1.39 -3.44
N TYR A 10 4.36 -0.91 -3.28
CA TYR A 10 3.45 -0.67 -4.39
C TYR A 10 3.95 0.50 -5.24
N GLN A 11 4.14 0.27 -6.54
CA GLN A 11 4.47 1.29 -7.52
C GLN A 11 3.19 1.80 -8.22
N GLN A 12 3.21 3.06 -8.67
CA GLN A 12 2.12 3.67 -9.43
C GLN A 12 2.30 3.39 -10.92
N TYR A 13 1.32 2.74 -11.54
CA TYR A 13 1.28 2.46 -12.97
C TYR A 13 0.22 3.33 -13.65
N LEU A 14 0.61 4.08 -14.68
CA LEU A 14 -0.27 4.95 -15.46
C LEU A 14 -0.84 4.20 -16.65
N PHE A 15 -2.16 4.28 -16.83
CA PHE A 15 -2.88 3.79 -18.00
C PHE A 15 -3.61 4.93 -18.69
N GLU A 16 -3.60 4.92 -20.02
CA GLU A 16 -4.37 5.85 -20.83
C GLU A 16 -5.60 5.18 -21.43
N TYR A 17 -6.70 5.91 -21.53
CA TYR A 17 -7.91 5.46 -22.19
C TYR A 17 -8.62 6.62 -22.91
N ARG A 18 -9.44 6.29 -23.91
CA ARG A 18 -10.25 7.28 -24.63
C ARG A 18 -11.66 7.29 -24.08
N PHE A 19 -12.20 8.49 -23.89
CA PHE A 19 -13.61 8.69 -23.56
C PHE A 19 -14.09 10.00 -24.21
N GLY A 20 -15.08 9.89 -25.10
CA GLY A 20 -15.44 10.97 -26.03
C GLY A 20 -14.29 11.30 -26.96
N ASP A 21 -14.03 12.60 -27.15
CA ASP A 21 -12.96 13.11 -28.01
C ASP A 21 -11.64 13.37 -27.26
N SER A 22 -11.49 12.82 -26.05
CA SER A 22 -10.36 13.09 -25.15
C SER A 22 -9.63 11.82 -24.71
N VAL A 23 -8.34 11.98 -24.42
CA VAL A 23 -7.48 10.95 -23.80
C VAL A 23 -7.34 11.28 -22.32
N TRP A 24 -7.58 10.29 -21.47
CA TRP A 24 -7.55 10.41 -20.02
C TRP A 24 -6.55 9.43 -19.43
N GLY A 25 -5.97 9.79 -18.28
CA GLY A 25 -5.06 8.95 -17.51
C GLY A 25 -5.70 8.43 -16.23
N ILE A 26 -5.39 7.19 -15.85
CA ILE A 26 -5.71 6.61 -14.55
C ILE A 26 -4.46 5.98 -13.93
N GLN A 27 -4.22 6.24 -12.64
CA GLN A 27 -3.12 5.67 -11.89
C GLN A 27 -3.61 4.49 -11.05
N ILE A 28 -2.88 3.38 -11.10
CA ILE A 28 -3.15 2.16 -10.32
C ILE A 28 -1.89 1.82 -9.53
N ALA A 29 -2.02 1.74 -8.21
CA ALA A 29 -0.98 1.17 -7.36
C ALA A 29 -0.98 -0.36 -7.51
N ALA A 30 0.17 -0.97 -7.82
CA ALA A 30 0.36 -2.42 -7.89
C ALA A 30 1.81 -2.81 -7.52
N LYS A 31 2.09 -4.09 -7.23
CA LYS A 31 3.46 -4.58 -6.97
C LYS A 31 4.29 -4.65 -8.25
N ASP A 32 3.63 -4.95 -9.36
CA ASP A 32 4.21 -5.07 -10.69
C ASP A 32 3.20 -4.66 -11.77
N ALA A 33 3.68 -4.62 -13.02
CA ALA A 33 2.85 -4.23 -14.16
C ALA A 33 1.74 -5.23 -14.49
N ASP A 34 1.88 -6.50 -14.12
CA ASP A 34 0.88 -7.53 -14.40
C ASP A 34 -0.29 -7.43 -13.42
N GLU A 35 -0.01 -7.27 -12.13
CA GLU A 35 -1.04 -6.95 -11.13
C GLU A 35 -1.74 -5.62 -11.49
N ALA A 36 -1.02 -4.62 -11.98
CA ALA A 36 -1.62 -3.36 -12.42
C ALA A 36 -2.65 -3.57 -13.53
N ARG A 37 -2.36 -4.44 -14.51
CA ARG A 37 -3.28 -4.79 -15.61
C ARG A 37 -4.48 -5.58 -15.11
N GLU A 38 -4.28 -6.50 -14.15
CA GLU A 38 -5.38 -7.24 -13.54
C GLU A 38 -6.31 -6.32 -12.75
N ARG A 39 -5.76 -5.40 -11.97
CA ARG A 39 -6.54 -4.36 -11.28
C ARG A 39 -7.29 -3.45 -12.26
N LEU A 40 -6.68 -3.07 -13.39
CA LEU A 40 -7.37 -2.29 -14.43
C LEU A 40 -8.62 -3.01 -14.96
N LYS A 41 -8.54 -4.32 -15.19
CA LYS A 41 -9.72 -5.13 -15.56
C LYS A 41 -10.78 -5.06 -14.46
N ALA A 42 -10.35 -5.19 -13.21
CA ALA A 42 -11.22 -5.16 -12.03
C ALA A 42 -12.05 -3.86 -11.91
N ILE A 43 -11.51 -2.73 -12.38
CA ILE A 43 -12.17 -1.41 -12.33
C ILE A 43 -13.50 -1.40 -13.08
N SER A 44 -13.65 -2.21 -14.13
CA SER A 44 -14.93 -2.29 -14.88
C SER A 44 -16.11 -2.76 -14.03
N TRP A 45 -15.86 -3.45 -12.91
CA TRP A 45 -16.87 -3.90 -11.95
C TRP A 45 -16.92 -3.01 -10.68
N ALA A 46 -16.17 -1.91 -10.65
CA ALA A 46 -16.16 -1.01 -9.51
C ALA A 46 -17.53 -0.35 -9.32
N GLN A 47 -17.93 -0.20 -8.06
CA GLN A 47 -19.16 0.51 -7.71
C GLN A 47 -18.82 1.97 -7.37
N TYR A 48 -19.62 2.90 -7.88
CA TYR A 48 -19.56 4.29 -7.44
C TYR A 48 -19.91 4.38 -5.95
N LYS A 49 -19.03 5.00 -5.15
CA LYS A 49 -19.20 5.17 -3.69
C LYS A 49 -19.38 6.63 -3.25
N GLY A 50 -19.50 7.56 -4.21
CA GLY A 50 -19.57 9.00 -3.94
C GLY A 50 -18.32 9.74 -4.44
N GLU A 51 -18.30 11.05 -4.21
CA GLU A 51 -17.20 11.93 -4.59
C GLU A 51 -16.19 12.06 -3.46
N ILE A 52 -14.91 12.17 -3.81
CA ILE A 52 -13.88 12.55 -2.85
C ILE A 52 -13.99 14.07 -2.63
N VAL A 53 -14.64 14.48 -1.55
CA VAL A 53 -14.86 15.89 -1.21
C VAL A 53 -13.63 16.52 -0.55
N ALA A 54 -12.85 15.72 0.18
CA ALA A 54 -11.65 16.18 0.86
C ALA A 54 -10.61 15.06 0.97
N THR A 55 -9.33 15.43 0.87
CA THR A 55 -8.20 14.57 1.23
C THR A 55 -7.48 15.23 2.40
N ILE A 56 -7.54 14.61 3.57
CA ILE A 56 -6.93 15.14 4.79
C ILE A 56 -5.58 14.43 5.01
N PRO A 57 -4.44 15.14 4.89
CA PRO A 57 -3.15 14.56 5.25
C PRO A 57 -3.09 14.39 6.76
N VAL A 58 -2.84 13.18 7.26
CA VAL A 58 -2.70 12.93 8.70
C VAL A 58 -1.30 13.34 9.16
N PRO A 59 -1.12 14.44 9.92
CA PRO A 59 0.18 14.86 10.42
C PRO A 59 0.65 13.84 11.47
N GLY A 60 1.91 13.40 11.40
CA GLY A 60 2.50 12.50 12.40
C GLY A 60 2.41 11.00 12.13
N ALA A 61 1.81 10.56 11.01
CA ALA A 61 1.84 9.14 10.60
C ALA A 61 3.27 8.58 10.48
N GLY A 62 4.25 9.43 10.12
CA GLY A 62 5.67 9.07 10.12
C GLY A 62 6.25 8.82 11.52
N LEU A 63 5.79 9.53 12.55
CA LEU A 63 6.26 9.34 13.93
C LEU A 63 5.70 8.06 14.54
N LEU A 64 4.40 7.78 14.31
CA LEU A 64 3.78 6.52 14.74
C LEU A 64 4.41 5.31 14.07
N LYS A 65 4.72 5.39 12.76
CA LYS A 65 5.47 4.35 12.03
C LYS A 65 6.88 4.13 12.60
N ARG A 66 7.57 5.18 13.07
CA ARG A 66 8.90 5.06 13.69
C ARG A 66 8.85 4.46 15.09
N ILE A 67 7.82 4.78 15.87
CA ILE A 67 7.62 4.20 17.22
C ILE A 67 7.30 2.71 17.12
N THR A 68 6.41 2.29 16.21
CA THR A 68 6.12 0.87 16.00
C THR A 68 7.34 0.10 15.49
N ALA A 69 8.15 0.71 14.60
CA ALA A 69 9.42 0.12 14.17
C ALA A 69 10.39 -0.07 15.34
N LEU A 70 10.54 0.93 16.23
CA LEU A 70 11.43 0.84 17.39
C LEU A 70 10.97 -0.22 18.40
N LEU A 71 9.66 -0.29 18.67
CA LEU A 71 9.06 -1.30 19.54
C LEU A 71 9.23 -2.72 18.99
N SER A 72 9.14 -2.89 17.66
CA SER A 72 9.35 -4.19 17.00
C SER A 72 10.79 -4.70 17.08
N ILE A 73 11.76 -3.81 17.30
CA ILE A 73 13.17 -4.17 17.52
C ILE A 73 13.37 -4.59 18.98
N LEU A 74 12.85 -3.82 19.93
CA LEU A 74 12.97 -4.10 21.37
C LEU A 74 12.23 -5.38 21.81
N SER A 75 11.07 -5.68 21.21
CA SER A 75 10.35 -6.93 21.49
C SER A 75 11.10 -8.18 21.02
N ARG A 76 12.11 -8.03 20.15
CA ARG A 76 12.87 -9.15 19.57
C ARG A 76 13.97 -9.67 20.50
N ASP A 77 14.42 -8.86 21.46
CA ASP A 77 15.45 -9.24 22.45
C ASP A 77 14.87 -9.99 23.67
N VAL A 78 13.58 -9.80 23.97
CA VAL A 78 12.93 -10.41 25.15
C VAL A 78 12.68 -11.92 24.95
N ASP A 79 12.41 -12.37 23.73
CA ASP A 79 12.13 -13.79 23.45
C ASP A 79 13.38 -14.69 23.50
N HIS A 80 14.59 -14.14 23.38
CA HIS A 80 15.83 -14.94 23.39
C HIS A 80 16.38 -15.25 24.79
N SER A 81 15.79 -14.70 25.85
CA SER A 81 16.23 -14.93 27.24
C SER A 81 15.35 -15.91 28.03
N ALA A 82 14.29 -16.47 27.42
CA ALA A 82 13.35 -17.37 28.11
C ALA A 82 13.68 -18.87 27.96
N ASP A 83 14.69 -19.25 27.16
CA ASP A 83 15.04 -20.66 26.84
C ASP A 83 16.34 -21.14 27.54
N ARG A 84 16.60 -20.64 28.74
CA ARG A 84 17.56 -21.24 29.68
C ARG A 84 16.90 -21.38 31.06
N GLY A 85 15.98 -22.34 31.15
CA GLY A 85 15.46 -22.89 32.41
C GLY A 85 15.57 -24.40 32.35
#